data_AF-A0A8X8GXC1-F1
#
_entry.id   AF-A0A8X8GXC1-F1
#
_cell.length_a   1.000
_cell.length_b   1.000
_cell.length_c   1.000
_cell.angle_alpha   90.00
_cell.angle_beta   90.00
_cell.angle_gamma   90.00
#
_symmetry.space_group_name_H-M   'P 1'
#
loop_
_entity.id
_entity.type
_entity.pdbx_description
1 polymer ?
#
loop_
_entity_poly.entity_id
_entity_poly.type
_entity_poly.pdbx_seq_one_letter_code
_entity_poly.pdbx_strand_id
1 'polypeptide(L)'
;MRWRTVSQNWEAFHGLMLETWPDLDENALIALDGDRAGLVELLAETRGLTSDDAANEVAEWLEGAVPADVHMDEHHDNAGITESRRYVPPGEDPSDDDARFGDDATAERQG
;
A
#
# COMPACT_ATOMS: atom_id res chain seq x y z
N MET A 1 -10.82 8.69 -0.14
CA MET A 1 -10.22 7.78 0.88
C MET A 1 -10.61 8.25 2.30
N ARG A 2 -10.67 7.37 3.32
CA ARG A 2 -10.96 7.78 4.72
C ARG A 2 -9.67 7.81 5.55
N TRP A 3 -9.49 8.83 6.39
CA TRP A 3 -8.33 8.93 7.29
C TRP A 3 -8.13 7.68 8.17
N ARG A 4 -9.23 7.10 8.66
CA ARG A 4 -9.16 5.89 9.49
C ARG A 4 -8.49 4.71 8.77
N THR A 5 -8.61 4.60 7.46
CA THR A 5 -7.92 3.57 6.67
C THR A 5 -6.42 3.86 6.59
N VAL A 6 -6.07 5.13 6.41
CA VAL A 6 -4.67 5.60 6.39
C VAL A 6 -3.99 5.34 7.72
N SER A 7 -4.60 5.77 8.83
CA SER A 7 -4.06 5.57 10.17
C SER A 7 -3.91 4.09 10.55
N GLN A 8 -4.84 3.22 10.14
CA GLN A 8 -4.73 1.77 10.40
C GLN A 8 -3.63 1.08 9.57
N ASN A 9 -3.26 1.63 8.42
CA ASN A 9 -2.25 1.07 7.53
C ASN A 9 -1.13 2.10 7.27
N TRP A 10 -0.74 2.81 8.33
CA TRP A 10 0.11 4.01 8.24
C TRP A 10 1.41 3.76 7.48
N GLU A 11 2.11 2.68 7.81
CA GLU A 11 3.36 2.27 7.16
C GLU A 11 3.20 2.02 5.65
N ALA A 12 2.05 1.46 5.23
CA ALA A 12 1.78 1.22 3.82
C ALA A 12 1.58 2.51 3.01
N PHE A 13 1.23 3.61 3.69
CA PHE A 13 1.06 4.92 3.06
C PHE A 13 2.31 5.80 3.14
N HIS A 14 3.36 5.42 3.87
CA HIS A 14 4.61 6.20 3.95
C HIS A 14 5.22 6.48 2.58
N GLY A 15 5.32 5.45 1.73
CA GLY A 15 5.84 5.60 0.37
C GLY A 15 5.04 6.62 -0.44
N LEU A 16 3.71 6.47 -0.48
CA LEU A 16 2.80 7.40 -1.17
C LEU A 16 2.86 8.82 -0.62
N MET A 17 3.02 8.98 0.69
CA MET A 17 3.16 10.29 1.35
C MET A 17 4.49 10.94 0.98
N LEU A 18 5.60 10.20 0.96
CA LEU A 18 6.91 10.72 0.54
C LEU A 18 6.97 11.01 -0.97
N GLU A 19 6.21 10.27 -1.79
CA GLU A 19 6.04 10.60 -3.21
C GLU A 19 5.25 11.90 -3.41
N THR A 20 4.22 12.13 -2.60
CA THR A 20 3.39 13.35 -2.65
C THR A 20 4.12 14.56 -2.05
N TRP A 21 4.79 14.35 -0.92
CA TRP A 21 5.49 15.36 -0.15
C TRP A 21 6.94 14.92 0.13
N PRO A 22 7.83 15.04 -0.87
CA PRO A 22 9.22 14.59 -0.76
C PRO A 22 10.06 15.40 0.22
N ASP A 23 9.57 16.56 0.65
CA ASP A 23 10.22 17.39 1.67
C ASP A 23 9.98 16.88 3.10
N LEU A 24 9.04 15.95 3.31
CA LEU A 24 8.78 15.38 4.64
C LEU A 24 9.89 14.41 5.06
N ASP A 25 10.20 14.41 6.36
CA ASP A 25 11.13 13.46 6.94
C ASP A 25 10.41 12.12 7.24
N GLU A 26 10.95 11.02 6.72
CA GLU A 26 10.41 9.67 6.95
C GLU A 26 10.37 9.30 8.44
N ASN A 27 11.37 9.67 9.23
CA ASN A 27 11.37 9.38 10.67
C ASN A 27 10.30 10.18 11.40
N ALA A 28 10.04 11.41 10.96
CA ALA A 28 8.93 12.20 11.50
C ALA A 28 7.59 11.54 11.18
N LEU A 29 7.38 11.05 9.95
CA LEU A 29 6.18 10.30 9.58
C LEU A 29 6.01 9.03 10.42
N ILE A 30 7.08 8.25 10.62
CA ILE A 30 7.05 7.06 11.49
C ILE A 30 6.64 7.43 12.92
N ALA A 31 7.18 8.52 13.47
CA ALA A 31 6.87 8.97 14.83
C ALA A 31 5.41 9.44 15.02
N LEU A 32 4.74 9.85 13.94
CA LEU A 32 3.35 10.29 14.00
C LEU A 32 2.35 9.16 14.20
N ASP A 33 2.67 7.91 13.81
CA ASP A 33 1.82 6.73 14.00
C ASP A 33 0.35 6.93 13.56
N GLY A 34 0.12 7.63 12.44
CA GLY A 34 -1.23 7.91 11.95
C GLY A 34 -1.97 9.03 12.66
N ASP A 35 -1.26 9.90 13.40
CA ASP A 35 -1.81 11.12 13.94
C ASP A 35 -2.04 12.17 12.85
N ARG A 36 -3.31 12.57 12.69
CA ARG A 36 -3.70 13.54 11.66
C ARG A 36 -3.22 14.95 11.97
N ALA A 37 -3.29 15.34 13.24
CA ALA A 37 -2.96 16.70 13.64
C ALA A 37 -1.46 16.92 13.48
N GLY A 38 -0.64 15.97 13.91
CA GLY A 38 0.80 16.00 13.76
C GLY A 38 1.25 15.92 12.31
N LEU A 39 0.54 15.21 11.41
CA LEU A 39 0.83 15.30 9.97
C LEU A 39 0.60 16.71 9.44
N VAL A 40 -0.51 17.35 9.83
CA VAL A 40 -0.83 18.72 9.42
C VAL A 40 0.20 19.72 9.96
N GLU A 41 0.60 19.58 11.23
CA GLU A 41 1.63 20.43 11.83
C GLU A 41 2.98 20.24 11.13
N LEU A 42 3.40 18.99 10.92
CA LEU A 42 4.64 18.68 10.21
C LEU A 42 4.63 19.26 8.79
N LEU A 43 3.52 19.12 8.06
CA LEU A 43 3.39 19.65 6.70
C LEU A 43 3.42 21.19 6.70
N ALA A 44 2.76 21.82 7.67
CA ALA A 44 2.78 23.26 7.85
C ALA A 44 4.19 23.78 8.14
N GLU A 45 4.92 23.13 9.05
CA GLU A 45 6.29 23.50 9.41
C GLU A 45 7.28 23.31 8.26
N THR A 46 7.26 22.13 7.62
CA THR A 46 8.18 21.79 6.53
C THR A 46 8.00 22.69 5.32
N ARG A 47 6.75 23.01 4.96
CA ARG A 47 6.44 23.78 3.74
C ARG A 47 6.18 25.26 4.01
N GLY A 48 6.23 25.70 5.27
CA GLY A 48 5.93 27.07 5.68
C GLY A 48 4.48 27.49 5.42
N LEU A 49 3.55 26.52 5.50
CA LEU A 49 2.13 26.72 5.27
C LEU A 49 1.41 27.06 6.58
N THR A 50 0.18 27.56 6.46
CA THR A 50 -0.71 27.65 7.63
C THR A 50 -1.31 26.29 7.94
N SER A 51 -1.75 26.06 9.18
CA SER A 51 -2.41 24.82 9.56
C SER A 51 -3.66 24.52 8.74
N ASP A 52 -4.38 25.55 8.28
CA ASP A 52 -5.57 25.40 7.43
C ASP A 52 -5.20 24.90 6.03
N ASP A 53 -4.17 25.51 5.43
CA ASP A 53 -3.66 25.15 4.11
C ASP A 53 -3.05 23.73 4.11
N ALA A 54 -2.28 23.39 5.14
CA ALA A 54 -1.78 22.03 5.34
C ALA A 54 -2.90 21.00 5.57
N ALA A 55 -3.95 21.37 6.32
CA ALA A 55 -5.11 20.50 6.50
C ALA A 55 -5.89 20.28 5.19
N ASN A 56 -5.93 21.30 4.34
CA ASN A 56 -6.53 21.23 3.01
C ASN A 56 -5.71 20.30 2.09
N GLU A 57 -4.39 20.43 2.04
CA GLU A 57 -3.51 19.51 1.29
C GLU A 57 -3.69 18.05 1.70
N VAL A 58 -3.79 17.78 3.01
CA VAL A 58 -4.07 16.42 3.52
C VAL A 58 -5.46 15.95 3.08
N ALA A 59 -6.46 16.83 3.05
CA ALA A 59 -7.80 16.50 2.56
C ALA A 59 -7.79 16.21 1.06
N GLU A 60 -7.13 17.05 0.26
CA GLU A 60 -6.97 16.86 -1.19
C GLU A 60 -6.22 15.57 -1.50
N TRP A 61 -5.19 15.22 -0.73
CA TRP A 61 -4.53 13.92 -0.85
C TRP A 61 -5.48 12.77 -0.53
N LEU A 62 -6.31 12.86 0.52
CA LEU A 62 -7.31 11.83 0.80
C LEU A 62 -8.39 11.72 -0.29
N GLU A 63 -8.68 12.81 -1.00
CA GLU A 63 -9.67 12.84 -2.08
C GLU A 63 -9.08 12.39 -3.43
N GLY A 64 -7.83 12.76 -3.71
CA GLY A 64 -7.10 12.51 -4.95
C GLY A 64 -6.22 11.26 -4.97
N ALA A 65 -5.81 10.75 -3.80
CA ALA A 65 -5.14 9.45 -3.66
C ALA A 65 -6.18 8.31 -3.78
N VAL A 66 -6.75 8.20 -4.97
CA VAL A 66 -7.13 6.91 -5.52
C VAL A 66 -5.93 6.49 -6.36
N PRO A 67 -4.97 5.72 -5.83
CA PRO A 67 -3.99 5.08 -6.70
C PRO A 67 -4.79 4.19 -7.64
N ALA A 68 -4.58 4.32 -8.95
CA ALA A 68 -5.08 3.34 -9.92
C ALA A 68 -4.53 1.92 -9.65
N ASP A 69 -3.55 1.80 -8.72
CA ASP A 69 -2.83 0.59 -8.37
C ASP A 69 -3.04 0.12 -6.91
N VAL A 70 -3.99 0.70 -6.16
CA VAL A 70 -4.38 0.15 -4.84
C VAL A 70 -5.62 -0.72 -5.00
N HIS A 71 -5.39 -1.88 -5.61
CA HIS A 71 -6.09 -3.11 -5.24
C HIS A 71 -5.31 -3.68 -4.04
N MET A 72 -5.48 -3.08 -2.85
CA MET A 72 -4.97 -3.69 -1.62
C MET A 72 -5.86 -4.90 -1.33
N ASP A 73 -5.36 -6.07 -1.71
CA ASP A 73 -5.91 -7.37 -1.37
C ASP A 73 -6.24 -7.42 0.12
N GLU A 74 -7.44 -7.88 0.45
CA GLU A 74 -8.04 -7.90 1.79
C GLU A 74 -7.36 -8.89 2.75
N HIS A 75 -6.18 -9.39 2.37
CA HIS A 75 -5.44 -10.46 3.04
C HIS A 75 -3.96 -10.08 3.18
N HIS A 76 -3.63 -9.23 4.15
CA HIS A 76 -2.33 -9.40 4.80
C HIS A 76 -2.46 -9.16 6.30
N ASP A 77 -2.53 -10.29 6.98
CA ASP A 77 -2.50 -10.44 8.42
C ASP A 77 -1.33 -9.68 9.05
N ASN A 78 -1.68 -9.01 10.13
CA ASN A 78 -0.83 -8.29 11.05
C ASN A 78 0.00 -9.31 11.86
N ALA A 79 1.16 -9.74 11.34
CA ALA A 79 2.07 -10.60 12.09
C ALA A 79 3.55 -10.41 11.68
N GLY A 80 4.23 -9.50 12.39
CA GLY A 80 5.63 -9.66 12.79
C GLY A 80 6.70 -9.41 11.73
N ILE A 81 7.08 -8.15 11.51
CA ILE A 81 8.39 -7.83 10.94
C ILE A 81 9.43 -7.94 12.08
N THR A 82 9.97 -9.13 12.26
CA THR A 82 11.31 -9.32 12.80
C THR A 82 12.06 -10.18 11.80
N GLU A 83 13.14 -9.60 11.28
CA GLU A 83 14.25 -10.32 10.65
C GLU A 83 14.01 -10.88 9.24
N SER A 84 14.62 -10.24 8.24
CA SER A 84 15.73 -10.88 7.50
C SER A 84 16.15 -10.05 6.28
N ARG A 85 17.27 -9.34 6.43
CA ARG A 85 18.24 -9.23 5.33
C ARG A 85 18.61 -10.65 4.90
N ARG A 86 18.36 -11.05 3.64
CA ARG A 86 19.38 -11.70 2.79
C ARG A 86 18.80 -12.27 1.48
N TYR A 87 19.52 -11.90 0.41
CA TYR A 87 20.05 -12.84 -0.59
C TYR A 87 19.07 -13.36 -1.66
N VAL A 88 19.28 -12.86 -2.89
CA VAL A 88 18.72 -13.40 -4.13
C VAL A 88 19.76 -14.35 -4.74
N PRO A 89 19.49 -15.66 -4.84
CA PRO A 89 20.14 -16.52 -5.83
C PRO A 89 19.36 -16.50 -7.16
N PRO A 90 20.05 -16.48 -8.32
CA PRO A 90 19.43 -16.46 -9.64
C PRO A 90 19.14 -17.86 -10.16
N GLY A 91 17.95 -18.04 -10.73
CA GLY A 91 17.62 -19.14 -11.64
C GLY A 91 16.43 -19.97 -11.17
N GLU A 92 15.26 -19.70 -11.75
CA GLU A 92 14.33 -20.75 -12.19
C GLU A 92 13.38 -20.15 -13.24
N ASP A 93 13.33 -20.84 -14.39
CA ASP A 93 12.60 -20.49 -15.61
C ASP A 93 11.18 -21.10 -15.52
N PRO A 94 10.10 -20.31 -15.60
CA PRO A 94 8.76 -20.85 -15.60
C PRO A 94 8.32 -21.16 -17.04
N SER A 95 8.41 -22.43 -17.43
CA SER A 95 7.64 -22.94 -18.56
C SER A 95 7.05 -24.31 -18.25
N ASP A 96 5.72 -24.34 -18.44
CA ASP A 96 4.93 -25.47 -18.91
C ASP A 96 4.47 -26.51 -17.87
N ASP A 97 3.24 -26.34 -17.37
CA ASP A 97 2.35 -27.48 -17.07
C ASP A 97 0.88 -27.01 -17.10
N ASP A 98 0.34 -26.79 -18.31
CA ASP A 98 -1.10 -26.59 -18.54
C ASP A 98 -1.63 -27.78 -19.35
N ALA A 99 -1.69 -28.95 -18.71
CA ALA A 99 -2.37 -30.10 -19.29
C ALA A 99 -2.75 -31.14 -18.24
N ARG A 100 -3.72 -30.84 -17.36
CA ARG A 100 -4.55 -31.92 -16.79
C ARG A 100 -5.86 -31.46 -16.17
N PHE A 101 -6.88 -32.23 -16.52
CA PHE A 101 -8.26 -32.30 -16.02
C PHE A 101 -9.26 -31.32 -16.64
N GLY A 102 -10.34 -31.74 -17.30
CA GLY A 102 -10.93 -33.07 -17.45
C GLY A 102 -12.44 -32.95 -17.31
N ASP A 103 -13.19 -33.12 -18.39
CA ASP A 103 -14.64 -33.30 -18.32
C ASP A 103 -15.01 -34.60 -19.05
N ASP A 104 -15.35 -35.58 -18.23
CA ASP A 104 -15.96 -36.87 -18.57
C ASP A 104 -17.47 -36.66 -18.70
N ALA A 105 -18.04 -36.99 -19.87
CA ALA A 105 -19.45 -37.31 -19.97
C ALA A 105 -19.66 -38.39 -21.04
N THR A 106 -20.01 -39.56 -20.53
CA THR A 106 -20.23 -40.86 -21.16
C THR A 106 -21.42 -40.87 -22.13
N ALA A 107 -21.31 -41.52 -23.30
CA ALA A 107 -22.42 -42.21 -23.96
C ALA A 107 -21.95 -43.15 -25.08
N GLU A 108 -21.89 -44.42 -24.71
CA GLU A 108 -21.82 -45.66 -25.45
C GLU A 108 -22.73 -45.83 -26.70
N ARG A 109 -22.19 -46.55 -27.71
CA ARG A 109 -22.78 -47.62 -28.60
C ARG A 109 -22.88 -47.38 -30.12
N GLN A 110 -21.99 -48.11 -30.81
CA GLN A 110 -22.17 -49.02 -31.96
C GLN A 110 -23.28 -48.75 -33.01
N GLY A 111 -22.84 -48.69 -34.26
CA GLY A 111 -23.62 -48.86 -35.49
C GLY A 111 -22.70 -48.83 -36.70
#